data_AF-A0A101KRT9-F1
#
_entry.id   AF-A0A101KRT9-F1
#
_cell.length_a   1.000
_cell.length_b   1.000
_cell.length_c   1.000
_cell.angle_alpha   90.00
_cell.angle_beta   90.00
_cell.angle_gamma   90.00
#
_symmetry.space_group_name_H-M   'P 1'
#
loop_
_entity.id
_entity.type
_entity.pdbx_description
1 polymer ?
#
loop_
_entity_poly.entity_id
_entity_poly.type
_entity_poly.pdbx_seq_one_letter_code
_entity_poly.pdbx_strand_id
1 'polypeptide(L)'
;MAKRTSPLVPFQHKTFRSLWSAALVSNLGTLVEGVAAAWLMTSIASSHGMVALVQASTTLPYMIFSLAAGALADNFDRRRIMLMAQLLMVCISASLALLTYAGEITPWTLLGLTFLIGCGWALHDPSWQASMGDILPREDLPSAVALNGMSYNLMRSIGPAIGGIIVATAGAAFAFLFNVFCYVALIAALLRWRTVPARRALPREAFGSAIAAGFRYVLLSPNLLKLMCRSFIFGLTAVVILALLPLVVREQVKGTAVTYGVMLGFFGLGAICGALLIGRAREILSNEWVVRGAFLTLAVSCFFLSWSEHVWLSCLLVMPAGAAWIQSFSLFNVTVQLSAPRWVVGRALSLYQTAAYGGMAAGSWLWGELADLQGVSGALLVASLVLVFGGLLGVILRLPDLETLKLDPTNAFCEPTLQLDLRPRSGPIMIMVDYRIRQKDVPEFLNVMASWRKARLRDGARQWALLRDLEKPELWTECYHVPTWVEYVRHNKRQTQDDAEIVARLEALHCGECPPKVHHKIERQTVSVHDDMPLRPHLDRT
;
A
#
# COMPACT_ATOMS: atom_id res chain seq x y z
N MET A 1 26.36 -18.79 12.30
CA MET A 1 26.32 -18.52 10.85
C MET A 1 24.92 -18.86 10.34
N ALA A 2 24.11 -17.87 9.96
CA ALA A 2 22.81 -18.15 9.33
C ALA A 2 23.05 -18.94 8.04
N LYS A 3 22.47 -20.14 7.91
CA LYS A 3 22.48 -20.93 6.67
C LYS A 3 21.96 -20.00 5.56
N ARG A 4 22.82 -19.63 4.60
CA ARG A 4 22.35 -18.99 3.37
C ARG A 4 21.55 -20.04 2.61
N THR A 5 20.23 -20.06 2.81
CA THR A 5 19.31 -20.87 2.02
C THR A 5 19.47 -20.46 0.56
N SER A 6 19.65 -21.44 -0.33
CA SER A 6 19.76 -21.17 -1.76
C SER A 6 18.49 -20.45 -2.24
N PRO A 7 18.59 -19.42 -3.08
CA PRO A 7 17.43 -18.67 -3.59
C PRO A 7 16.44 -19.55 -4.37
N LEU A 8 16.85 -20.75 -4.78
CA LEU A 8 16.04 -21.71 -5.54
C LEU A 8 15.29 -22.74 -4.66
N VAL A 9 15.48 -22.74 -3.34
CA VAL A 9 14.79 -23.64 -2.41
C VAL A 9 13.27 -23.64 -2.59
N PRO A 10 12.58 -22.49 -2.82
CA PRO A 10 11.14 -22.50 -3.06
C PRO A 10 10.67 -23.41 -4.20
N PHE A 11 11.48 -23.63 -5.24
CA PHE A 11 11.13 -24.51 -6.38
C PHE A 11 11.10 -26.00 -6.04
N GLN A 12 11.62 -26.39 -4.87
CA GLN A 12 11.51 -27.76 -4.36
C GLN A 12 10.06 -28.08 -3.96
N HIS A 13 9.28 -27.07 -3.55
CA HIS A 13 7.86 -27.21 -3.24
C HIS A 13 7.04 -27.26 -4.53
N LYS A 14 6.49 -28.44 -4.85
CA LYS A 14 5.73 -28.69 -6.10
C LYS A 14 4.60 -27.68 -6.32
N THR A 15 3.87 -27.34 -5.25
CA THR A 15 2.77 -26.38 -5.26
C THR A 15 3.26 -24.97 -5.61
N PHE A 16 4.34 -24.51 -4.96
CA PHE A 16 4.95 -23.21 -5.27
C PHE A 16 5.40 -23.16 -6.73
N ARG A 17 6.15 -24.16 -7.20
CA ARG A 17 6.64 -24.21 -8.58
C ARG A 17 5.51 -24.14 -9.60
N SER A 18 4.41 -24.89 -9.40
CA SER A 18 3.27 -24.89 -10.31
C SER A 18 2.50 -23.57 -10.31
N LEU A 19 2.31 -22.95 -9.14
CA LEU A 19 1.60 -21.68 -9.05
C LEU A 19 2.46 -20.52 -9.57
N TRP A 20 3.74 -20.51 -9.24
CA TRP A 20 4.69 -19.50 -9.68
C TRP A 20 4.87 -19.50 -11.20
N SER A 21 4.98 -20.69 -11.84
CA SER A 21 5.09 -20.76 -13.30
C SER A 21 3.81 -20.30 -13.99
N ALA A 22 2.65 -20.65 -13.45
CA ALA A 22 1.38 -20.20 -13.98
C ALA A 22 1.17 -18.69 -13.78
N ALA A 23 1.58 -18.14 -12.64
CA ALA A 23 1.55 -16.71 -12.38
C ALA A 23 2.52 -15.93 -13.28
N LEU A 24 3.68 -16.49 -13.61
CA LEU A 24 4.61 -15.90 -14.58
C LEU A 24 3.94 -15.74 -15.96
N VAL A 25 3.28 -16.81 -16.44
CA VAL A 25 2.53 -16.78 -17.71
C VAL A 25 1.35 -15.80 -17.64
N SER A 26 0.61 -15.78 -16.53
CA SER A 26 -0.47 -14.82 -16.31
C SER A 26 0.02 -13.37 -16.35
N ASN A 27 1.14 -13.07 -15.69
CA ASN A 27 1.74 -11.73 -15.69
C ASN A 27 2.16 -11.29 -17.09
N LEU A 28 2.69 -12.22 -17.91
CA LEU A 28 3.02 -11.95 -19.30
C LEU A 28 1.76 -11.53 -20.08
N GLY A 29 0.68 -12.31 -19.99
CA GLY A 29 -0.58 -12.02 -20.65
C GLY A 29 -1.13 -10.64 -20.29
N THR A 30 -1.12 -10.29 -19.00
CA THR A 30 -1.61 -8.99 -18.53
C THR A 30 -0.82 -7.81 -19.08
N LEU A 31 0.51 -7.95 -19.19
CA LEU A 31 1.34 -6.90 -19.76
C LEU A 31 1.13 -6.76 -21.27
N VAL A 32 0.93 -7.88 -21.97
CA VAL A 32 0.57 -7.90 -23.39
C VAL A 32 -0.78 -7.20 -23.61
N GLU A 33 -1.78 -7.50 -22.79
CA GLU A 33 -3.10 -6.85 -22.82
C GLU A 33 -3.00 -5.35 -22.52
N GLY A 34 -2.20 -4.94 -21.54
CA GLY A 34 -1.97 -3.53 -21.22
C GLY A 34 -1.39 -2.76 -22.41
N VAL A 35 -0.42 -3.36 -23.11
CA VAL A 35 0.15 -2.79 -24.35
C VAL A 35 -0.91 -2.70 -25.45
N ALA A 36 -1.68 -3.76 -25.64
CA ALA A 36 -2.74 -3.81 -26.65
C ALA A 36 -3.83 -2.76 -26.38
N ALA A 37 -4.29 -2.61 -25.13
CA ALA A 37 -5.30 -1.63 -24.76
C ALA A 37 -4.80 -0.19 -24.97
N ALA A 38 -3.60 0.13 -24.48
CA ALA A 38 -3.02 1.45 -24.65
C ALA A 38 -2.79 1.80 -26.12
N TRP A 39 -2.27 0.86 -26.93
CA TRP A 39 -2.04 1.09 -28.35
C TRP A 39 -3.35 1.16 -29.16
N LEU A 40 -4.31 0.27 -28.89
CA LEU A 40 -5.62 0.28 -29.52
C LEU A 40 -6.33 1.61 -29.27
N MET A 41 -6.25 2.15 -28.05
CA MET A 41 -6.83 3.45 -27.71
C MET A 41 -6.28 4.56 -28.60
N THR A 42 -4.98 4.58 -28.89
CA THR A 42 -4.42 5.58 -29.82
C THR A 42 -5.04 5.52 -31.22
N SER A 43 -5.57 4.36 -31.61
CA SER A 43 -6.11 4.12 -32.95
C SER A 43 -7.61 4.41 -33.05
N ILE A 44 -8.33 4.33 -31.94
CA ILE A 44 -9.79 4.54 -31.90
C ILE A 44 -10.21 5.86 -31.25
N ALA A 45 -9.34 6.49 -30.45
CA ALA A 45 -9.63 7.76 -29.80
C ALA A 45 -9.17 8.94 -30.65
N SER A 46 -9.95 10.03 -30.58
CA SER A 46 -9.63 11.32 -31.22
C SER A 46 -8.89 12.30 -30.30
N SER A 47 -8.86 12.03 -28.99
CA SER A 47 -8.26 12.90 -27.96
C SER A 47 -7.14 12.19 -27.20
N HIS A 48 -6.08 12.92 -26.84
CA HIS A 48 -4.98 12.48 -25.98
C HIS A 48 -5.48 12.08 -24.58
N GLY A 49 -6.50 12.78 -24.05
CA GLY A 49 -7.14 12.48 -22.77
C GLY A 49 -7.61 11.02 -22.66
N MET A 50 -8.29 10.51 -23.68
CA MET A 50 -8.77 9.12 -23.70
C MET A 50 -7.65 8.08 -23.66
N VAL A 51 -6.52 8.35 -24.32
CA VAL A 51 -5.35 7.46 -24.30
C VAL A 51 -4.76 7.43 -22.89
N ALA A 52 -4.57 8.59 -22.28
CA ALA A 52 -4.04 8.68 -20.92
C ALA A 52 -4.99 8.04 -19.90
N LEU A 53 -6.31 8.14 -20.10
CA LEU A 53 -7.31 7.50 -19.24
C LEU A 53 -7.21 5.97 -19.20
N VAL A 54 -6.57 5.29 -20.17
CA VAL A 54 -6.32 3.84 -20.07
C VAL A 54 -5.46 3.52 -18.84
N GLN A 55 -4.46 4.37 -18.56
CA GLN A 55 -3.62 4.25 -17.37
C GLN A 55 -4.41 4.55 -16.08
N ALA A 56 -5.37 5.48 -16.14
CA ALA A 56 -6.29 5.74 -15.03
C ALA A 56 -7.22 4.55 -14.78
N SER A 57 -7.84 3.98 -15.82
CA SER A 57 -8.74 2.83 -15.72
C SER A 57 -8.09 1.62 -15.06
N THR A 58 -6.80 1.39 -15.28
CA THR A 58 -6.09 0.25 -14.67
C THR A 58 -5.67 0.51 -13.22
N THR A 59 -5.47 1.77 -12.83
CA THR A 59 -4.95 2.14 -11.50
C THR A 59 -6.03 2.57 -10.51
N LEU A 60 -7.13 3.15 -11.01
CA LEU A 60 -8.26 3.60 -10.21
C LEU A 60 -8.93 2.47 -9.40
N PRO A 61 -9.11 1.24 -9.93
CA PRO A 61 -9.61 0.12 -9.14
C PRO A 61 -8.71 -0.20 -7.94
N TYR A 62 -7.39 -0.19 -8.11
CA TYR A 62 -6.46 -0.39 -7.00
C TYR A 62 -6.64 0.70 -5.94
N MET A 63 -6.82 1.95 -6.33
CA MET A 63 -7.14 3.03 -5.38
C MET A 63 -8.42 2.70 -4.58
N ILE A 64 -9.53 2.43 -5.27
CA ILE A 64 -10.86 2.22 -4.65
C ILE A 64 -10.86 0.97 -3.75
N PHE A 65 -10.28 -0.12 -4.22
CA PHE A 65 -10.39 -1.43 -3.57
C PHE A 65 -9.20 -1.78 -2.68
N SER A 66 -8.10 -1.02 -2.66
CA SER A 66 -6.92 -1.29 -1.81
C SER A 66 -7.24 -1.51 -0.33
N LEU A 67 -8.24 -0.78 0.22
CA LEU A 67 -8.70 -0.92 1.60
C LEU A 67 -9.58 -2.15 1.82
N ALA A 68 -10.44 -2.47 0.85
CA ALA A 68 -11.38 -3.59 0.93
C ALA A 68 -10.70 -4.94 0.66
N ALA A 69 -9.75 -4.97 -0.28
CA ALA A 69 -9.13 -6.18 -0.77
C ALA A 69 -8.27 -6.89 0.30
N GLY A 70 -7.57 -6.13 1.16
CA GLY A 70 -6.82 -6.71 2.28
C GLY A 70 -7.72 -7.45 3.27
N ALA A 71 -8.88 -6.87 3.61
CA ALA A 71 -9.83 -7.54 4.49
C ALA A 71 -10.56 -8.70 3.81
N LEU A 72 -10.80 -8.64 2.50
CA LEU A 72 -11.34 -9.78 1.76
C LEU A 72 -10.37 -10.97 1.85
N ALA A 73 -9.08 -10.75 1.59
CA ALA A 73 -8.03 -11.76 1.68
C ALA A 73 -7.88 -12.33 3.10
N ASP A 74 -8.16 -11.53 4.13
CA ASP A 74 -8.15 -11.98 5.52
C ASP A 74 -9.44 -12.70 5.92
N ASN A 75 -10.59 -12.41 5.32
CA ASN A 75 -11.89 -12.93 5.77
C ASN A 75 -12.41 -14.14 4.97
N PHE A 76 -11.97 -14.31 3.73
CA PHE A 76 -12.44 -15.39 2.87
C PHE A 76 -11.31 -16.36 2.54
N ASP A 77 -11.69 -17.49 1.94
CA ASP A 77 -10.71 -18.44 1.39
C ASP A 77 -9.99 -17.78 0.21
N ARG A 78 -8.69 -17.55 0.36
CA ARG A 78 -7.82 -16.87 -0.62
C ARG A 78 -7.89 -17.52 -1.99
N ARG A 79 -7.97 -18.86 -2.04
CA ARG A 79 -8.08 -19.60 -3.30
C ARG A 79 -9.37 -19.28 -4.03
N ARG A 80 -10.49 -19.16 -3.30
CA ARG A 80 -11.79 -18.83 -3.90
C ARG A 80 -11.82 -17.40 -4.45
N ILE A 81 -11.25 -16.45 -3.70
CA ILE A 81 -11.14 -15.06 -4.16
C ILE A 81 -10.32 -14.99 -5.45
N MET A 82 -9.14 -15.63 -5.46
CA MET A 82 -8.29 -15.64 -6.64
C MET A 82 -8.98 -16.28 -7.85
N LEU A 83 -9.68 -17.42 -7.67
CA LEU A 83 -10.43 -18.05 -8.76
C LEU A 83 -11.55 -17.15 -9.29
N MET A 84 -12.31 -16.49 -8.42
CA MET A 84 -13.36 -15.55 -8.84
C MET A 84 -12.79 -14.36 -9.61
N ALA A 85 -11.69 -13.78 -9.12
CA ALA A 85 -10.99 -12.69 -9.78
C ALA A 85 -10.47 -13.13 -11.17
N GLN A 86 -9.88 -14.33 -11.26
CA GLN A 86 -9.34 -14.85 -12.51
C GLN A 86 -10.44 -15.14 -13.54
N LEU A 87 -11.57 -15.71 -13.11
CA LEU A 87 -12.72 -15.94 -13.98
C LEU A 87 -13.32 -14.63 -14.48
N LEU A 88 -13.43 -13.62 -13.61
CA LEU A 88 -13.86 -12.28 -14.00
C LEU A 88 -12.93 -11.71 -15.08
N MET A 89 -11.62 -11.74 -14.86
CA MET A 89 -10.64 -11.23 -15.82
C MET A 89 -10.65 -12.01 -17.14
N VAL A 90 -10.83 -13.33 -17.13
CA VAL A 90 -11.01 -14.14 -18.35
C VAL A 90 -12.23 -13.70 -19.14
N CYS A 91 -13.38 -13.56 -18.47
CA CYS A 91 -14.61 -13.11 -19.14
C CYS A 91 -14.43 -11.73 -19.78
N ILE A 92 -13.84 -10.78 -19.05
CA ILE A 92 -13.64 -9.42 -19.56
C ILE A 92 -12.62 -9.38 -20.71
N SER A 93 -11.51 -10.11 -20.60
CA SER A 93 -10.49 -10.19 -21.66
C SER A 93 -11.04 -10.87 -22.92
N ALA A 94 -11.90 -11.88 -22.75
CA ALA A 94 -12.61 -12.50 -23.85
C ALA A 94 -13.62 -11.52 -24.49
N SER A 95 -14.35 -10.74 -23.70
CA SER A 95 -15.21 -9.67 -24.21
C SER A 95 -14.42 -8.61 -24.98
N LEU A 96 -13.25 -8.19 -24.47
CA LEU A 96 -12.35 -7.28 -25.20
C LEU A 96 -11.92 -7.86 -26.54
N ALA A 97 -11.49 -9.13 -26.56
CA ALA A 97 -11.09 -9.81 -27.78
C ALA A 97 -12.24 -9.87 -28.80
N LEU A 98 -13.43 -10.27 -28.36
CA LEU A 98 -14.62 -10.41 -29.21
C LEU A 98 -15.08 -9.07 -29.78
N LEU A 99 -15.23 -8.04 -28.94
CA LEU A 99 -15.66 -6.70 -29.39
C LEU A 99 -14.63 -6.05 -30.32
N THR A 100 -13.34 -6.26 -30.06
CA THR A 100 -12.27 -5.74 -30.92
C THR A 100 -12.26 -6.47 -32.26
N TYR A 101 -12.48 -7.80 -32.27
CA TYR A 101 -12.57 -8.58 -33.50
C TYR A 101 -13.80 -8.21 -34.34
N ALA A 102 -14.94 -7.93 -33.68
CA ALA A 102 -16.16 -7.46 -34.34
C ALA A 102 -16.07 -6.02 -34.85
N GLY A 103 -15.04 -5.25 -34.45
CA GLY A 103 -14.93 -3.83 -34.79
C GLY A 103 -15.88 -2.92 -34.02
N GLU A 104 -16.51 -3.42 -32.96
CA GLU A 104 -17.50 -2.69 -32.13
C GLU A 104 -16.87 -2.04 -30.88
N ILE A 105 -15.54 -2.12 -30.74
CA ILE A 105 -14.82 -1.50 -29.63
C ILE A 105 -14.85 0.04 -29.77
N THR A 106 -15.29 0.72 -28.72
CA THR A 106 -15.30 2.19 -28.62
C THR A 106 -14.32 2.61 -27.51
N PRO A 107 -13.86 3.88 -27.49
CA PRO A 107 -13.01 4.37 -26.39
C PRO A 107 -13.61 4.12 -25.01
N TRP A 108 -14.91 4.38 -24.83
CA TRP A 108 -15.58 4.18 -23.54
C TRP A 108 -15.70 2.71 -23.14
N THR A 109 -16.00 1.82 -24.10
CA THR A 109 -16.08 0.38 -23.79
C THR A 109 -14.70 -0.18 -23.45
N LEU A 110 -13.63 0.27 -24.12
CA LEU A 110 -12.26 -0.09 -23.79
C LEU A 110 -11.87 0.40 -22.37
N LEU A 111 -12.19 1.64 -22.01
CA LEU A 111 -11.95 2.17 -20.66
C LEU A 111 -12.73 1.41 -19.58
N GLY A 112 -14.01 1.08 -19.84
CA GLY A 112 -14.85 0.34 -18.91
C GLY A 112 -14.34 -1.08 -18.68
N LEU A 113 -13.97 -1.80 -19.74
CA LEU A 113 -13.47 -3.18 -19.63
C LEU A 113 -12.08 -3.22 -18.97
N THR A 114 -11.17 -2.29 -19.31
CA THR A 114 -9.87 -2.18 -18.64
C THR A 114 -10.01 -1.82 -17.15
N PHE A 115 -11.00 -1.01 -16.78
CA PHE A 115 -11.35 -0.76 -15.39
C PHE A 115 -11.81 -2.03 -14.68
N LEU A 116 -12.69 -2.82 -15.30
CA LEU A 116 -13.16 -4.08 -14.73
C LEU A 116 -12.01 -5.11 -14.59
N ILE A 117 -11.05 -5.15 -15.52
CA ILE A 117 -9.83 -5.96 -15.37
C ILE A 117 -9.02 -5.49 -14.15
N GLY A 118 -8.86 -4.17 -13.99
CA GLY A 118 -8.20 -3.61 -12.81
C GLY A 118 -8.91 -3.98 -11.50
N CYS A 119 -10.25 -4.07 -11.49
CA CYS A 119 -11.01 -4.58 -10.34
C CYS A 119 -10.66 -6.03 -10.01
N GLY A 120 -10.53 -6.89 -11.05
CA GLY A 120 -10.07 -8.27 -10.89
C GLY A 120 -8.68 -8.34 -10.26
N TRP A 121 -7.75 -7.53 -10.74
CA TRP A 121 -6.40 -7.41 -10.19
C TRP A 121 -6.36 -6.93 -8.74
N ALA A 122 -7.16 -5.92 -8.41
CA ALA A 122 -7.27 -5.42 -7.05
C ALA A 122 -7.79 -6.49 -6.05
N LEU A 123 -8.59 -7.45 -6.51
CA LEU A 123 -9.03 -8.60 -5.72
C LEU A 123 -7.98 -9.72 -5.65
N HIS A 124 -7.29 -9.97 -6.77
CA HIS A 124 -6.32 -11.05 -6.92
C HIS A 124 -5.05 -10.80 -6.11
N ASP A 125 -4.44 -9.62 -6.22
CA ASP A 125 -3.08 -9.34 -5.71
C ASP A 125 -2.91 -9.57 -4.21
N PRO A 126 -3.77 -9.03 -3.33
CA PRO A 126 -3.61 -9.22 -1.89
C PRO A 126 -3.78 -10.70 -1.50
N SER A 127 -4.67 -11.43 -2.17
CA SER A 127 -4.89 -12.86 -1.96
C SER A 127 -3.67 -13.68 -2.41
N TRP A 128 -3.03 -13.28 -3.51
CA TRP A 128 -1.77 -13.87 -4.00
C TRP A 128 -0.62 -13.65 -3.01
N GLN A 129 -0.42 -12.42 -2.54
CA GLN A 129 0.65 -12.11 -1.58
C GLN A 129 0.45 -12.87 -0.26
N ALA A 130 -0.80 -12.96 0.22
CA ALA A 130 -1.11 -13.67 1.46
C ALA A 130 -0.99 -15.20 1.33
N SER A 131 -1.25 -15.78 0.15
CA SER A 131 -1.17 -17.22 -0.06
C SER A 131 0.26 -17.78 -0.02
N MET A 132 1.29 -16.96 -0.25
CA MET A 132 2.69 -17.38 -0.13
C MET A 132 3.00 -17.96 1.25
N GLY A 133 2.43 -17.37 2.30
CA GLY A 133 2.54 -17.85 3.69
C GLY A 133 1.87 -19.19 3.97
N ASP A 134 0.91 -19.60 3.14
CA ASP A 134 0.22 -20.89 3.27
C ASP A 134 0.94 -22.01 2.51
N ILE A 135 1.71 -21.65 1.48
CA ILE A 135 2.36 -22.61 0.57
C ILE A 135 3.75 -22.98 1.08
N LEU A 136 4.44 -22.05 1.75
CA LEU A 136 5.84 -22.20 2.13
C LEU A 136 6.06 -22.07 3.63
N PRO A 137 7.02 -22.83 4.20
CA PRO A 137 7.46 -22.60 5.57
C PRO A 137 8.09 -21.21 5.70
N ARG A 138 8.04 -20.65 6.92
CA ARG A 138 8.48 -19.28 7.21
C ARG A 138 9.92 -18.99 6.80
N GLU A 139 10.77 -20.00 6.82
CA GLU A 139 12.20 -19.93 6.45
C GLU A 139 12.41 -19.68 4.95
N ASP A 140 11.48 -20.14 4.10
CA ASP A 140 11.58 -20.04 2.64
C ASP A 140 10.86 -18.81 2.07
N LEU A 141 10.04 -18.12 2.88
CA LEU A 141 9.24 -16.97 2.45
C LEU A 141 10.08 -15.82 1.86
N PRO A 142 11.21 -15.40 2.46
CA PRO A 142 11.99 -14.29 1.89
C PRO A 142 12.49 -14.60 0.48
N SER A 143 12.95 -15.83 0.24
CA SER A 143 13.41 -16.29 -1.08
C SER A 143 12.27 -16.31 -2.10
N ALA A 144 11.06 -16.72 -1.68
CA ALA A 144 9.89 -16.71 -2.54
C ALA A 144 9.40 -15.30 -2.89
N VAL A 145 9.43 -14.37 -1.93
CA VAL A 145 9.13 -12.95 -2.16
C VAL A 145 10.13 -12.36 -3.17
N ALA A 146 11.42 -12.65 -3.02
CA ALA A 146 12.45 -12.22 -3.96
C ALA A 146 12.21 -12.80 -5.37
N LEU A 147 11.88 -14.10 -5.49
CA LEU A 147 11.55 -14.74 -6.77
C LEU A 147 10.32 -14.11 -7.44
N ASN A 148 9.27 -13.81 -6.68
CA ASN A 148 8.08 -13.13 -7.20
C ASN A 148 8.41 -11.71 -7.69
N GLY A 149 9.20 -10.96 -6.92
CA GLY A 149 9.69 -9.65 -7.33
C GLY A 149 10.50 -9.71 -8.62
N MET A 150 11.40 -10.69 -8.76
CA MET A 150 12.16 -10.89 -10.00
C MET A 150 11.27 -11.27 -11.18
N SER A 151 10.31 -12.19 -11.01
CA SER A 151 9.35 -12.56 -12.06
C SER A 151 8.59 -11.36 -12.59
N TYR A 152 8.03 -10.54 -11.70
CA TYR A 152 7.23 -9.40 -12.11
C TYR A 152 8.08 -8.36 -12.87
N ASN A 153 9.29 -8.07 -12.38
CA ASN A 153 10.19 -7.13 -13.06
C ASN A 153 10.71 -7.67 -14.40
N LEU A 154 10.97 -8.98 -14.50
CA LEU A 154 11.35 -9.64 -15.75
C LEU A 154 10.22 -9.55 -16.77
N MET A 155 9.01 -9.93 -16.39
CA MET A 155 7.84 -9.82 -17.26
C MET A 155 7.58 -8.37 -17.64
N ARG A 156 7.75 -7.40 -16.74
CA ARG A 156 7.61 -5.97 -17.07
C ARG A 156 8.58 -5.48 -18.16
N SER A 157 9.71 -6.14 -18.33
CA SER A 157 10.69 -5.80 -19.38
C SER A 157 10.40 -6.55 -20.69
N ILE A 158 10.06 -7.84 -20.61
CA ILE A 158 9.89 -8.70 -21.79
C ILE A 158 8.47 -8.61 -22.36
N GLY A 159 7.47 -8.56 -21.48
CA GLY A 159 6.06 -8.59 -21.80
C GLY A 159 5.62 -7.49 -22.74
N PRO A 160 6.00 -6.22 -22.52
CA PRO A 160 5.66 -5.16 -23.46
C PRO A 160 6.26 -5.33 -24.86
N ALA A 161 7.49 -5.85 -24.96
CA ALA A 161 8.11 -6.12 -26.25
C ALA A 161 7.37 -7.23 -27.01
N ILE A 162 7.01 -8.32 -26.32
CA ILE A 162 6.18 -9.40 -26.89
C ILE A 162 4.81 -8.84 -27.28
N GLY A 163 4.19 -8.04 -26.42
CA GLY A 163 2.88 -7.43 -26.68
C GLY A 163 2.91 -6.50 -27.90
N GLY A 164 3.94 -5.67 -28.03
CA GLY A 164 4.13 -4.80 -29.19
C GLY A 164 4.26 -5.59 -30.50
N ILE A 165 5.00 -6.70 -30.49
CA ILE A 165 5.13 -7.61 -31.65
C ILE A 165 3.78 -8.26 -31.98
N ILE A 166 3.06 -8.76 -30.98
CA ILE A 166 1.76 -9.40 -31.18
C ILE A 166 0.76 -8.40 -31.76
N VAL A 167 0.68 -7.20 -31.18
CA VAL A 167 -0.24 -6.15 -31.64
C VAL A 167 0.11 -5.69 -33.05
N ALA A 168 1.39 -5.60 -33.40
CA ALA A 168 1.82 -5.20 -34.74
C ALA A 168 1.57 -6.26 -35.82
N THR A 169 1.66 -7.55 -35.47
CA THR A 169 1.55 -8.66 -36.45
C THR A 169 0.15 -9.26 -36.53
N ALA A 170 -0.55 -9.40 -35.40
CA ALA A 170 -1.84 -10.07 -35.28
C ALA A 170 -2.98 -9.15 -34.77
N GLY A 171 -2.67 -7.90 -34.44
CA GLY A 171 -3.64 -6.91 -33.95
C GLY A 171 -3.96 -7.03 -32.45
N ALA A 172 -4.66 -6.02 -31.93
CA ALA A 172 -5.02 -5.94 -30.51
C ALA A 172 -5.99 -7.06 -30.07
N ALA A 173 -6.91 -7.48 -30.93
CA ALA A 173 -7.86 -8.55 -30.62
C ALA A 173 -7.16 -9.87 -30.27
N PHE A 174 -6.12 -10.24 -31.02
CA PHE A 174 -5.34 -11.43 -30.74
C PHE A 174 -4.52 -11.30 -29.45
N ALA A 175 -4.01 -10.10 -29.14
CA ALA A 175 -3.31 -9.85 -27.88
C ALA A 175 -4.23 -10.05 -26.65
N PHE A 176 -5.50 -9.61 -26.73
CA PHE A 176 -6.49 -9.87 -25.69
C PHE A 176 -6.83 -11.36 -25.57
N LEU A 177 -6.98 -12.05 -26.71
CA LEU A 177 -7.20 -13.50 -26.73
C LEU A 177 -6.00 -14.28 -26.16
N PHE A 178 -4.78 -13.84 -26.44
CA PHE A 178 -3.57 -14.41 -25.86
C PHE A 178 -3.58 -14.30 -24.33
N ASN A 179 -4.03 -13.17 -23.79
CA ASN A 179 -4.17 -13.01 -22.34
C ASN A 179 -5.22 -13.96 -21.72
N VAL A 180 -6.34 -14.22 -22.42
CA VAL A 180 -7.33 -15.22 -21.99
C VAL A 180 -6.68 -16.59 -21.76
N PHE A 181 -5.85 -17.06 -22.69
CA PHE A 181 -5.12 -18.32 -22.52
C PHE A 181 -4.11 -18.28 -21.37
N CYS A 182 -3.44 -17.15 -21.16
CA CYS A 182 -2.51 -16.96 -20.05
C CYS A 182 -3.22 -17.07 -18.69
N TYR A 183 -4.42 -16.49 -18.56
CA TYR A 183 -5.22 -16.60 -17.34
C TYR A 183 -5.73 -18.01 -17.09
N VAL A 184 -6.10 -18.77 -18.13
CA VAL A 184 -6.52 -20.17 -17.99
C VAL A 184 -5.41 -21.03 -17.36
N ALA A 185 -4.14 -20.76 -17.68
CA ALA A 185 -3.01 -21.47 -17.06
C ALA A 185 -2.99 -21.29 -15.53
N LEU A 186 -3.24 -20.07 -15.03
CA LEU A 186 -3.31 -19.78 -13.60
C LEU A 186 -4.55 -20.39 -12.95
N ILE A 187 -5.71 -20.35 -13.61
CA ILE A 187 -6.93 -21.03 -13.14
C ILE A 187 -6.67 -22.53 -12.96
N ALA A 188 -6.06 -23.19 -13.95
CA ALA A 188 -5.77 -24.62 -13.89
C ALA A 188 -4.82 -24.95 -12.72
N ALA A 189 -3.82 -24.12 -12.46
CA ALA A 189 -2.91 -24.29 -11.32
C ALA A 189 -3.65 -24.10 -9.98
N LEU A 190 -4.53 -23.08 -9.87
CA LEU A 190 -5.34 -22.83 -8.69
C LEU A 190 -6.38 -23.93 -8.43
N LEU A 191 -6.93 -24.54 -9.46
CA LEU A 191 -7.85 -25.67 -9.32
C LEU A 191 -7.15 -26.93 -8.80
N ARG A 192 -5.87 -27.12 -9.11
CA ARG A 192 -5.06 -28.23 -8.60
C ARG A 192 -4.56 -28.00 -7.17
N TRP A 193 -4.43 -26.75 -6.75
CA TRP A 193 -3.99 -26.41 -5.40
C TRP A 193 -5.06 -26.75 -4.35
N ARG A 194 -4.70 -27.53 -3.33
CA ARG A 194 -5.57 -27.82 -2.17
C ARG A 194 -5.14 -26.96 -0.99
N THR A 195 -6.00 -26.04 -0.57
CA THR A 195 -5.80 -25.19 0.62
C THR A 195 -6.18 -25.95 1.89
N VAL A 196 -5.28 -25.98 2.89
CA VAL A 196 -5.60 -26.44 4.25
C VAL A 196 -5.96 -25.20 5.07
N PRO A 197 -7.19 -25.09 5.63
CA PRO A 197 -7.57 -23.91 6.39
C PRO A 197 -6.71 -23.78 7.66
N ALA A 198 -5.99 -22.68 7.80
CA ALA A 198 -5.27 -22.38 9.04
C ALA A 198 -6.27 -22.15 10.19
N ARG A 199 -6.11 -22.90 11.30
CA ARG A 199 -6.89 -22.68 12.54
C ARG A 199 -6.53 -21.31 13.12
N ARG A 200 -7.53 -20.44 13.30
CA ARG A 200 -7.33 -19.09 13.84
C ARG A 200 -7.54 -19.10 15.36
N ALA A 201 -6.58 -18.58 16.10
CA ALA A 201 -6.59 -18.57 17.57
C ALA A 201 -7.44 -17.45 18.19
N LEU A 202 -7.85 -16.43 17.41
CA LEU A 202 -8.59 -15.27 17.91
C LEU A 202 -9.76 -14.89 16.99
N PRO A 203 -10.87 -14.36 17.56
CA PRO A 203 -11.98 -13.80 16.80
C PRO A 203 -11.54 -12.61 15.92
N ARG A 204 -12.17 -12.51 14.74
CA ARG A 204 -11.87 -11.46 13.75
C ARG A 204 -12.21 -10.07 14.30
N GLU A 205 -11.37 -9.07 13.99
CA GLU A 205 -11.75 -7.66 14.18
C GLU A 205 -12.87 -7.29 13.20
N ALA A 206 -13.87 -6.52 13.65
CA ALA A 206 -14.89 -6.00 12.76
C ALA A 206 -14.25 -5.07 11.73
N PHE A 207 -14.55 -5.28 10.45
CA PHE A 207 -13.90 -4.61 9.30
C PHE A 207 -13.94 -3.08 9.40
N GLY A 208 -15.10 -2.52 9.76
CA GLY A 208 -15.27 -1.07 9.89
C GLY A 208 -14.45 -0.47 11.03
N SER A 209 -14.41 -1.10 12.21
CA SER A 209 -13.64 -0.58 13.34
C SER A 209 -12.14 -0.71 13.12
N ALA A 210 -11.70 -1.75 12.42
CA ALA A 210 -10.32 -1.94 11.97
C ALA A 210 -9.87 -0.84 10.99
N ILE A 211 -10.67 -0.52 9.96
CA ILE A 211 -10.35 0.56 9.01
C ILE A 211 -10.31 1.91 9.72
N ALA A 212 -11.31 2.22 10.55
CA ALA A 212 -11.38 3.48 11.27
C ALA A 212 -10.16 3.67 12.19
N ALA A 213 -9.70 2.60 12.86
CA ALA A 213 -8.49 2.64 13.68
C ALA A 213 -7.23 2.91 12.83
N GLY A 214 -7.09 2.27 11.66
CA GLY A 214 -5.97 2.49 10.75
C GLY A 214 -5.94 3.91 10.18
N PHE A 215 -7.10 4.43 9.75
CA PHE A 215 -7.22 5.79 9.24
C PHE A 215 -6.88 6.83 10.31
N ARG A 216 -7.42 6.66 11.53
CA ARG A 216 -7.08 7.52 12.67
C ARG A 216 -5.58 7.48 12.98
N TYR A 217 -4.96 6.30 12.97
CA TYR A 217 -3.53 6.16 13.21
C TYR A 217 -2.71 6.97 12.19
N VAL A 218 -3.02 6.84 10.90
CA VAL A 218 -2.32 7.58 9.83
C VAL A 218 -2.53 9.08 9.97
N LEU A 219 -3.77 9.54 10.16
CA LEU A 219 -4.08 10.97 10.32
C LEU A 219 -3.37 11.62 11.52
N LEU A 220 -3.18 10.88 12.61
CA LEU A 220 -2.50 11.36 13.81
C LEU A 220 -0.99 11.15 13.76
N SER A 221 -0.46 10.56 12.69
CA SER A 221 0.97 10.30 12.50
C SER A 221 1.55 11.21 11.40
N PRO A 222 2.22 12.33 11.76
CA PRO A 222 2.74 13.31 10.79
C PRO A 222 3.69 12.69 9.75
N ASN A 223 4.49 11.71 10.16
CA ASN A 223 5.43 11.00 9.29
C ASN A 223 4.72 10.21 8.19
N LEU A 224 3.64 9.51 8.54
CA LEU A 224 2.84 8.76 7.57
C LEU A 224 2.10 9.73 6.63
N LEU A 225 1.52 10.82 7.14
CA LEU A 225 0.89 11.83 6.28
C LEU A 225 1.85 12.44 5.26
N LYS A 226 3.06 12.83 5.67
CA LYS A 226 4.09 13.33 4.74
C LYS A 226 4.40 12.30 3.65
N LEU A 227 4.50 11.03 4.02
CA LEU A 227 4.73 9.95 3.07
C LEU A 227 3.55 9.80 2.10
N MET A 228 2.30 9.77 2.58
CA MET A 228 1.11 9.68 1.72
C MET A 228 1.04 10.85 0.74
N CYS A 229 1.31 12.07 1.20
CA CYS A 229 1.35 13.25 0.33
C CYS A 229 2.47 13.14 -0.72
N ARG A 230 3.66 12.69 -0.33
CA ARG A 230 4.80 12.52 -1.25
C ARG A 230 4.54 11.43 -2.28
N SER A 231 3.94 10.31 -1.89
CA SER A 231 3.58 9.24 -2.81
C SER A 231 2.44 9.65 -3.75
N PHE A 232 1.47 10.42 -3.27
CA PHE A 232 0.42 11.01 -4.11
C PHE A 232 1.01 11.95 -5.15
N ILE A 233 1.86 12.90 -4.73
CA ILE A 233 2.52 13.85 -5.65
C ILE A 233 3.39 13.09 -6.65
N PHE A 234 4.18 12.12 -6.20
CA PHE A 234 5.00 11.31 -7.09
C PHE A 234 4.14 10.55 -8.11
N GLY A 235 3.06 9.89 -7.66
CA GLY A 235 2.12 9.22 -8.56
C GLY A 235 1.48 10.18 -9.55
N LEU A 236 1.06 11.37 -9.10
CA LEU A 236 0.47 12.43 -9.92
C LEU A 236 1.42 12.89 -11.02
N THR A 237 2.69 13.13 -10.70
CA THR A 237 3.64 13.74 -11.63
C THR A 237 4.38 12.72 -12.48
N ALA A 238 4.78 11.59 -11.89
CA ALA A 238 5.61 10.60 -12.58
C ALA A 238 4.83 9.77 -13.60
N VAL A 239 3.51 9.61 -13.41
CA VAL A 239 2.68 8.78 -14.30
C VAL A 239 2.63 9.30 -15.73
N VAL A 240 2.97 10.58 -15.95
CA VAL A 240 3.00 11.23 -17.27
C VAL A 240 3.73 10.40 -18.32
N ILE A 241 4.86 9.77 -17.95
CA ILE A 241 5.64 8.97 -18.90
C ILE A 241 4.82 7.79 -19.35
N LEU A 242 4.25 7.01 -18.43
CA LEU A 242 3.47 5.81 -18.77
C LEU A 242 2.15 6.16 -19.46
N ALA A 243 1.47 7.22 -19.01
CA ALA A 243 0.18 7.64 -19.54
C ALA A 243 0.29 8.20 -20.97
N LEU A 244 1.35 8.96 -21.27
CA LEU A 244 1.55 9.59 -22.58
C LEU A 244 2.50 8.81 -23.50
N LEU A 245 3.18 7.75 -23.02
CA LEU A 245 4.13 6.98 -23.83
C LEU A 245 3.57 6.50 -25.19
N PRO A 246 2.33 5.97 -25.27
CA PRO A 246 1.76 5.55 -26.56
C PRO A 246 1.65 6.72 -27.56
N LEU A 247 1.31 7.91 -27.05
CA LEU A 247 1.18 9.14 -27.84
C LEU A 247 2.55 9.66 -28.27
N VAL A 248 3.55 9.65 -27.37
CA VAL A 248 4.94 9.98 -27.70
C VAL A 248 5.45 9.11 -28.85
N VAL A 249 5.20 7.80 -28.78
CA VAL A 249 5.61 6.86 -29.84
C VAL A 249 4.90 7.18 -31.15
N ARG A 250 3.59 7.43 -31.11
CA ARG A 250 2.77 7.63 -32.31
C ARG A 250 3.02 8.98 -32.99
N GLU A 251 3.14 10.06 -32.23
CA GLU A 251 3.16 11.42 -32.76
C GLU A 251 4.57 11.98 -32.94
N GLN A 252 5.46 11.81 -31.95
CA GLN A 252 6.81 12.36 -31.99
C GLN A 252 7.76 11.44 -32.75
N VAL A 253 7.80 10.17 -32.34
CA VAL A 253 8.73 9.18 -32.90
C VAL A 253 8.19 8.54 -34.19
N LYS A 254 6.89 8.72 -34.48
CA LYS A 254 6.18 8.12 -35.63
C LYS A 254 6.39 6.61 -35.73
N GLY A 255 6.44 5.95 -34.57
CA GLY A 255 6.68 4.52 -34.41
C GLY A 255 5.41 3.68 -34.49
N THR A 256 5.57 2.38 -34.28
CA THR A 256 4.48 1.39 -34.28
C THR A 256 4.28 0.77 -32.89
N ALA A 257 3.33 -0.16 -32.77
CA ALA A 257 3.13 -0.93 -31.55
C ALA A 257 4.41 -1.65 -31.09
N VAL A 258 5.27 -2.08 -32.03
CA VAL A 258 6.58 -2.66 -31.71
C VAL A 258 7.47 -1.65 -31.01
N THR A 259 7.56 -0.42 -31.55
CA THR A 259 8.35 0.66 -30.95
C THR A 259 7.85 0.99 -29.54
N TYR A 260 6.53 1.05 -29.34
CA TYR A 260 5.93 1.26 -28.02
C TYR A 260 6.28 0.12 -27.05
N GLY A 261 6.16 -1.13 -27.48
CA GLY A 261 6.55 -2.30 -26.70
C GLY A 261 8.02 -2.32 -26.34
N VAL A 262 8.91 -1.94 -27.27
CA VAL A 262 10.35 -1.83 -27.04
C VAL A 262 10.65 -0.71 -26.02
N MET A 263 10.05 0.47 -26.15
CA MET A 263 10.26 1.57 -25.20
C MET A 263 9.79 1.21 -23.79
N LEU A 264 8.64 0.54 -23.64
CA LEU A 264 8.20 -0.01 -22.36
C LEU A 264 9.14 -1.11 -21.85
N GLY A 265 9.72 -1.91 -22.74
CA GLY A 265 10.74 -2.90 -22.37
C GLY A 265 12.00 -2.25 -21.79
N PHE A 266 12.46 -1.14 -22.37
CA PHE A 266 13.56 -0.33 -21.82
C PHE A 266 13.18 0.33 -20.48
N PHE A 267 11.94 0.81 -20.32
CA PHE A 267 11.43 1.26 -19.02
C PHE A 267 11.50 0.13 -17.98
N GLY A 268 11.05 -1.07 -18.34
CA GLY A 268 11.12 -2.26 -17.49
C GLY A 268 12.56 -2.64 -17.13
N LEU A 269 13.47 -2.62 -18.09
CA LEU A 269 14.90 -2.93 -17.89
C LEU A 269 15.53 -1.93 -16.91
N GLY A 270 15.25 -0.64 -17.09
CA GLY A 270 15.64 0.40 -16.16
C GLY A 270 15.12 0.13 -14.76
N ALA A 271 13.90 -0.36 -14.64
CA ALA A 271 13.32 -0.74 -13.36
C ALA A 271 13.97 -2.01 -12.74
N ILE A 272 14.43 -2.99 -13.53
CA ILE A 272 15.27 -4.07 -12.99
C ILE A 272 16.56 -3.49 -12.41
N CYS A 273 17.25 -2.63 -13.15
CA CYS A 273 18.49 -1.99 -12.70
C CYS A 273 18.26 -1.17 -11.43
N GLY A 274 17.18 -0.37 -11.38
CA GLY A 274 16.82 0.43 -10.21
C GLY A 274 16.58 -0.42 -8.96
N ALA A 275 15.90 -1.56 -9.10
CA ALA A 275 15.64 -2.50 -8.00
C ALA A 275 16.92 -3.20 -7.50
N LEU A 276 17.89 -3.48 -8.37
CA LEU A 276 19.18 -4.06 -7.96
C LEU A 276 20.10 -3.04 -7.29
N LEU A 277 20.04 -1.77 -7.71
CA LEU A 277 20.89 -0.70 -7.21
C LEU A 277 20.37 -0.04 -5.92
N ILE A 278 19.10 -0.26 -5.54
CA ILE A 278 18.48 0.41 -4.38
C ILE A 278 19.21 0.14 -3.06
N GLY A 279 19.75 -1.08 -2.86
CA GLY A 279 20.49 -1.43 -1.65
C GLY A 279 21.75 -0.57 -1.49
N ARG A 280 22.57 -0.51 -2.54
CA ARG A 280 23.77 0.33 -2.60
C ARG A 280 23.45 1.81 -2.49
N ALA A 281 22.39 2.25 -3.18
CA ALA A 281 21.97 3.64 -3.13
C ALA A 281 21.62 4.09 -1.70
N ARG A 282 20.97 3.22 -0.91
CA ARG A 282 20.60 3.50 0.49
C ARG A 282 21.75 3.40 1.48
N GLU A 283 22.85 2.74 1.13
CA GLU A 283 24.08 2.73 1.95
C GLU A 283 24.84 4.05 1.83
N ILE A 284 24.72 4.74 0.68
CA ILE A 284 25.52 5.94 0.36
C ILE A 284 24.68 7.22 0.51
N LEU A 285 23.38 7.16 0.23
CA LEU A 285 22.46 8.30 0.20
C LEU A 285 21.34 8.10 1.23
N SER A 286 20.91 9.20 1.86
CA SER A 286 19.71 9.16 2.68
C SER A 286 18.46 8.90 1.83
N ASN A 287 17.41 8.35 2.46
CA ASN A 287 16.16 8.02 1.77
C ASN A 287 15.55 9.23 1.03
N GLU A 288 15.71 10.42 1.61
CA GLU A 288 15.24 11.67 1.03
C GLU A 288 16.00 12.03 -0.26
N TRP A 289 17.33 11.84 -0.30
CA TRP A 289 18.12 12.07 -1.51
C TRP A 289 17.80 11.10 -2.63
N VAL A 290 17.50 9.84 -2.30
CA VAL A 290 17.08 8.84 -3.30
C VAL A 290 15.77 9.27 -3.97
N VAL A 291 14.77 9.71 -3.20
CA VAL A 291 13.48 10.15 -3.76
C VAL A 291 13.62 11.44 -4.55
N ARG A 292 14.39 12.43 -4.06
CA ARG A 292 14.65 13.66 -4.83
C ARG A 292 15.39 13.37 -6.13
N GLY A 293 16.40 12.51 -6.08
CA GLY A 293 17.14 12.05 -7.25
C GLY A 293 16.21 11.39 -8.27
N ALA A 294 15.23 10.61 -7.81
CA ALA A 294 14.24 10.00 -8.68
C ALA A 294 13.30 11.04 -9.34
N PHE A 295 12.81 12.04 -8.58
CA PHE A 295 12.04 13.15 -9.16
C PHE A 295 12.83 13.89 -10.23
N LEU A 296 14.10 14.22 -9.96
CA LEU A 296 14.97 14.91 -10.91
C LEU A 296 15.28 14.05 -12.13
N THR A 297 15.56 12.75 -11.93
CA THR A 297 15.81 11.82 -13.05
C THR A 297 14.60 11.73 -13.96
N LEU A 298 13.40 11.60 -13.40
CA LEU A 298 12.14 11.61 -14.16
C LEU A 298 11.93 12.94 -14.88
N ALA A 299 12.21 14.08 -14.21
CA ALA A 299 12.08 15.40 -14.82
C ALA A 299 12.99 15.54 -16.05
N VAL A 300 14.26 15.14 -15.92
CA VAL A 300 15.25 15.17 -17.00
C VAL A 300 14.83 14.26 -18.14
N SER A 301 14.35 13.04 -17.84
CA SER A 301 13.80 12.13 -18.86
C SER A 301 12.61 12.75 -19.59
N CYS A 302 11.63 13.33 -18.88
CA CYS A 302 10.47 14.00 -19.49
C CYS A 302 10.88 15.19 -20.36
N PHE A 303 11.81 16.00 -19.87
CA PHE A 303 12.34 17.16 -20.58
C PHE A 303 12.92 16.72 -21.92
N PHE A 304 13.93 15.83 -21.93
CA PHE A 304 14.55 15.39 -23.17
C PHE A 304 13.59 14.59 -24.08
N LEU A 305 12.67 13.83 -23.50
CA LEU A 305 11.68 13.09 -24.29
C LEU A 305 10.76 14.04 -25.08
N SER A 306 10.47 15.24 -24.57
CA SER A 306 9.62 16.21 -25.26
C SER A 306 10.18 16.72 -26.60
N TRP A 307 11.51 16.63 -26.80
CA TRP A 307 12.21 17.00 -28.04
C TRP A 307 12.71 15.79 -28.85
N SER A 308 12.58 14.58 -28.33
CA SER A 308 13.22 13.40 -28.93
C SER A 308 12.36 12.81 -30.04
N GLU A 309 12.80 12.96 -31.29
CA GLU A 309 12.18 12.32 -32.46
C GLU A 309 12.80 10.94 -32.78
N HIS A 310 13.93 10.59 -32.16
CA HIS A 310 14.65 9.35 -32.45
C HIS A 310 14.30 8.22 -31.49
N VAL A 311 13.87 7.08 -32.05
CA VAL A 311 13.46 5.86 -31.30
C VAL A 311 14.48 5.46 -30.23
N TRP A 312 15.74 5.26 -30.62
CA TRP A 312 16.78 4.73 -29.73
C TRP A 312 17.17 5.71 -28.63
N LEU A 313 17.15 7.01 -28.94
CA LEU A 313 17.37 8.05 -27.94
C LEU A 313 16.22 8.06 -26.93
N SER A 314 14.97 7.99 -27.39
CA SER A 314 13.80 7.90 -26.52
C SER A 314 13.82 6.64 -25.65
N CYS A 315 14.25 5.48 -26.17
CA CYS A 315 14.47 4.27 -25.37
C CYS A 315 15.50 4.50 -24.25
N LEU A 316 16.63 5.13 -24.57
CA LEU A 316 17.69 5.41 -23.61
C LEU A 316 17.24 6.41 -22.53
N LEU A 317 16.40 7.38 -22.88
CA LEU A 317 15.85 8.38 -21.95
C LEU A 317 14.79 7.80 -21.00
N VAL A 318 14.02 6.81 -21.45
CA VAL A 318 12.96 6.17 -20.66
C VAL A 318 13.53 5.12 -19.68
N MET A 319 14.72 4.58 -19.95
CA MET A 319 15.39 3.63 -19.04
C MET A 319 15.68 4.20 -17.64
N PRO A 320 16.35 5.36 -17.46
CA PRO A 320 16.57 5.94 -16.13
C PRO A 320 15.26 6.35 -15.43
N ALA A 321 14.22 6.72 -16.19
CA ALA A 321 12.88 6.96 -15.65
C ALA A 321 12.30 5.69 -15.00
N GLY A 322 12.45 4.53 -15.63
CA GLY A 322 12.05 3.23 -15.07
C GLY A 322 12.79 2.89 -13.76
N ALA A 323 14.08 3.21 -13.69
CA ALA A 323 14.89 3.03 -12.47
C ALA A 323 14.38 3.93 -11.33
N ALA A 324 14.20 5.23 -11.62
CA ALA A 324 13.69 6.21 -10.66
C ALA A 324 12.28 5.86 -10.16
N TRP A 325 11.42 5.36 -11.05
CA TRP A 325 10.07 4.89 -10.74
C TRP A 325 10.09 3.81 -9.66
N ILE A 326 10.78 2.70 -9.91
CA ILE A 326 10.77 1.56 -8.99
C ILE A 326 11.46 1.86 -7.67
N GLN A 327 12.54 2.67 -7.69
CA GLN A 327 13.27 3.04 -6.49
C GLN A 327 12.38 3.83 -5.54
N SER A 328 11.62 4.80 -6.06
CA SER A 328 10.68 5.61 -5.27
C SER A 328 9.56 4.76 -4.69
N PHE A 329 8.89 3.95 -5.53
CA PHE A 329 7.80 3.07 -5.06
C PHE A 329 8.26 2.05 -4.03
N SER A 330 9.45 1.45 -4.24
CA SER A 330 10.04 0.50 -3.29
C SER A 330 10.37 1.19 -1.98
N LEU A 331 10.97 2.39 -2.04
CA LEU A 331 11.34 3.12 -0.83
C LEU A 331 10.13 3.59 -0.04
N PHE A 332 9.09 4.12 -0.69
CA PHE A 332 7.85 4.47 -0.01
C PHE A 332 7.22 3.24 0.65
N ASN A 333 7.16 2.11 -0.06
CA ASN A 333 6.59 0.87 0.47
C ASN A 333 7.34 0.41 1.73
N VAL A 334 8.68 0.36 1.69
CA VAL A 334 9.53 0.01 2.84
C VAL A 334 9.39 1.02 3.98
N THR A 335 9.33 2.31 3.66
CA THR A 335 9.22 3.37 4.66
C THR A 335 7.89 3.29 5.40
N VAL A 336 6.78 2.97 4.72
CA VAL A 336 5.48 2.69 5.38
C VAL A 336 5.58 1.47 6.28
N GLN A 337 6.21 0.40 5.81
CA GLN A 337 6.36 -0.83 6.60
C GLN A 337 7.13 -0.62 7.89
N LEU A 338 8.14 0.25 7.86
CA LEU A 338 9.00 0.55 9.01
C LEU A 338 8.48 1.69 9.89
N SER A 339 7.64 2.59 9.34
CA SER A 339 7.05 3.72 10.07
C SER A 339 5.69 3.38 10.72
N ALA A 340 5.23 2.13 10.60
CA ALA A 340 3.96 1.68 11.15
C ALA A 340 4.15 0.40 11.99
N PRO A 341 3.56 0.32 13.20
CA PRO A 341 3.64 -0.87 14.03
C PRO A 341 2.90 -2.04 13.40
N ARG A 342 3.33 -3.28 13.73
CA ARG A 342 2.86 -4.53 13.10
C ARG A 342 1.34 -4.70 13.06
N TRP A 343 0.62 -4.15 14.04
CA TRP A 343 -0.84 -4.26 14.12
C TRP A 343 -1.58 -3.35 13.13
N VAL A 344 -0.95 -2.27 12.62
CA VAL A 344 -1.56 -1.31 11.69
C VAL A 344 -0.85 -1.24 10.33
N VAL A 345 0.31 -1.88 10.20
CA VAL A 345 1.16 -1.83 8.99
C VAL A 345 0.40 -2.15 7.70
N GLY A 346 -0.45 -3.18 7.70
CA GLY A 346 -1.25 -3.54 6.52
C GLY A 346 -2.23 -2.45 6.11
N ARG A 347 -2.83 -1.75 7.08
CA ARG A 347 -3.79 -0.65 6.84
C ARG A 347 -3.06 0.61 6.37
N ALA A 348 -1.90 0.89 6.95
CA ALA A 348 -1.03 1.98 6.50
C ALA A 348 -0.58 1.74 5.04
N LEU A 349 -0.26 0.49 4.69
CA LEU A 349 0.12 0.10 3.33
C LEU A 349 -1.04 0.27 2.33
N SER A 350 -2.26 -0.15 2.70
CA SER A 350 -3.45 0.09 1.88
C SER A 350 -3.69 1.59 1.64
N LEU A 351 -3.61 2.43 2.68
CA LEU A 351 -3.78 3.88 2.54
C LEU A 351 -2.69 4.52 1.67
N TYR A 352 -1.45 4.02 1.78
CA TYR A 352 -0.36 4.40 0.88
C TYR A 352 -0.65 4.03 -0.58
N GLN A 353 -1.11 2.81 -0.83
CA GLN A 353 -1.49 2.39 -2.17
C GLN A 353 -2.65 3.25 -2.70
N THR A 354 -3.67 3.54 -1.87
CA THR A 354 -4.75 4.47 -2.23
C THR A 354 -4.18 5.83 -2.65
N ALA A 355 -3.28 6.41 -1.86
CA ALA A 355 -2.67 7.71 -2.18
C ALA A 355 -1.83 7.65 -3.46
N ALA A 356 -0.95 6.65 -3.60
CA ALA A 356 -0.06 6.53 -4.76
C ALA A 356 -0.82 6.27 -6.07
N TYR A 357 -1.71 5.27 -6.09
CA TYR A 357 -2.53 4.95 -7.27
C TYR A 357 -3.59 6.01 -7.56
N GLY A 358 -4.12 6.68 -6.53
CA GLY A 358 -4.99 7.84 -6.70
C GLY A 358 -4.28 9.01 -7.35
N GLY A 359 -3.02 9.26 -6.97
CA GLY A 359 -2.14 10.19 -7.66
C GLY A 359 -1.96 9.80 -9.12
N MET A 360 -1.65 8.54 -9.41
CA MET A 360 -1.49 8.04 -10.79
C MET A 360 -2.77 8.21 -11.64
N ALA A 361 -3.94 7.89 -11.10
CA ALA A 361 -5.20 8.04 -11.81
C ALA A 361 -5.53 9.51 -12.09
N ALA A 362 -5.39 10.38 -11.08
CA ALA A 362 -5.59 11.82 -11.23
C ALA A 362 -4.57 12.44 -12.22
N GLY A 363 -3.32 12.00 -12.15
CA GLY A 363 -2.24 12.48 -13.03
C GLY A 363 -2.47 12.05 -14.46
N SER A 364 -2.89 10.80 -14.69
CA SER A 364 -3.21 10.29 -16.03
C SER A 364 -4.32 11.13 -16.69
N TRP A 365 -5.37 11.50 -15.95
CA TRP A 365 -6.39 12.41 -16.46
C TRP A 365 -5.84 13.82 -16.72
N LEU A 366 -5.13 14.41 -15.75
CA LEU A 366 -4.59 15.77 -15.86
C LEU A 366 -3.62 15.93 -17.03
N TRP A 367 -2.67 15.01 -17.20
CA TRP A 367 -1.68 15.06 -18.27
C TRP A 367 -2.28 14.74 -19.63
N GLY A 368 -3.33 13.92 -19.68
CA GLY A 368 -4.11 13.69 -20.89
C GLY A 368 -4.81 14.96 -21.37
N GLU A 369 -5.51 15.65 -20.46
CA GLU A 369 -6.19 16.93 -20.76
C GLU A 369 -5.19 18.01 -21.19
N LEU A 370 -4.03 18.09 -20.52
CA LEU A 370 -2.99 19.04 -20.88
C LEU A 370 -2.38 18.72 -22.25
N ALA A 371 -2.27 17.44 -22.61
CA ALA A 371 -1.82 17.01 -23.93
C ALA A 371 -2.84 17.37 -25.03
N ASP A 372 -4.14 17.33 -24.76
CA ASP A 372 -5.16 17.81 -25.70
C ASP A 372 -5.02 19.33 -25.97
N LEU A 373 -4.65 20.12 -24.95
CA LEU A 373 -4.54 21.58 -25.05
C LEU A 373 -3.21 22.06 -25.67
N GLN A 374 -2.08 21.45 -25.29
CA GLN A 374 -0.73 21.94 -25.64
C GLN A 374 0.08 20.93 -26.47
N GLY A 375 -0.52 19.79 -26.83
CA GLY A 375 0.18 18.67 -27.43
C GLY A 375 1.02 17.87 -26.42
N VAL A 376 1.48 16.70 -26.86
CA VAL A 376 2.24 15.76 -26.03
C VAL A 376 3.57 16.36 -25.53
N SER A 377 4.29 17.09 -26.41
CA SER A 377 5.55 17.75 -26.03
C SER A 377 5.34 18.83 -24.97
N GLY A 378 4.30 19.67 -25.12
CA GLY A 378 3.95 20.70 -24.13
C GLY A 378 3.60 20.10 -22.77
N ALA A 379 2.81 19.02 -22.75
CA ALA A 379 2.47 18.30 -21.53
C ALA A 379 3.70 17.72 -20.83
N LEU A 380 4.64 17.12 -21.57
CA LEU A 380 5.90 16.60 -21.01
C LEU A 380 6.80 17.71 -20.44
N LEU A 381 6.84 18.88 -21.09
CA LEU A 381 7.59 20.04 -20.59
C LEU A 381 7.03 20.54 -19.28
N VAL A 382 5.71 20.77 -19.21
CA VAL A 382 5.06 21.18 -17.97
C VAL A 382 5.26 20.13 -16.88
N ALA A 383 5.11 18.84 -17.21
CA ALA A 383 5.34 17.77 -16.25
C ALA A 383 6.78 17.72 -15.74
N SER A 384 7.78 18.03 -16.58
CA SER A 384 9.18 18.12 -16.14
C SER A 384 9.38 19.21 -15.07
N LEU A 385 8.75 20.38 -15.24
CA LEU A 385 8.81 21.47 -14.26
C LEU A 385 8.09 21.09 -12.95
N VAL A 386 6.92 20.46 -13.06
CA VAL A 386 6.17 19.99 -11.89
C VAL A 386 6.91 18.88 -11.15
N LEU A 387 7.64 18.00 -11.86
CA LEU A 387 8.52 16.98 -11.25
C LEU A 387 9.68 17.62 -10.49
N VAL A 388 10.32 18.66 -11.03
CA VAL A 388 11.36 19.43 -10.31
C VAL A 388 10.77 20.05 -9.05
N PHE A 389 9.59 20.67 -9.14
CA PHE A 389 8.89 21.22 -7.99
C PHE A 389 8.53 20.15 -6.95
N GLY A 390 8.07 18.97 -7.38
CA GLY A 390 7.82 17.82 -6.51
C GLY A 390 9.08 17.32 -5.78
N GLY A 391 10.24 17.39 -6.44
CA GLY A 391 11.54 17.18 -5.82
C GLY A 391 11.87 18.24 -4.76
N LEU A 392 11.65 19.52 -5.06
CA LEU A 392 11.87 20.65 -4.14
C LEU A 392 10.94 20.62 -2.92
N LEU A 393 9.68 20.18 -3.08
CA LEU A 393 8.77 19.93 -1.96
C LEU A 393 9.37 18.96 -0.94
N GLY A 394 10.31 18.11 -1.34
CA GLY A 394 11.07 17.27 -0.42
C GLY A 394 11.92 18.00 0.59
N VAL A 395 12.28 19.26 0.32
CA VAL A 395 12.99 20.10 1.28
C VAL A 395 12.10 20.45 2.47
N ILE A 396 10.80 20.64 2.21
CA ILE A 396 9.77 21.01 3.19
C ILE A 396 9.16 19.76 3.82
N LEU A 397 8.75 18.80 3.00
CA LEU A 397 8.16 17.50 3.38
C LEU A 397 9.23 16.40 3.38
N ARG A 398 10.26 16.58 4.22
CA ARG A 398 11.34 15.58 4.37
C ARG A 398 10.77 14.26 4.86
N LEU A 399 11.16 13.18 4.18
CA LEU A 399 10.89 11.82 4.64
C LEU A 399 11.59 11.57 6.00
N PRO A 400 10.96 10.83 6.92
CA PRO A 400 11.59 10.49 8.19
C PRO A 400 12.80 9.59 7.97
N ASP A 401 13.88 9.83 8.71
CA ASP A 401 14.99 8.87 8.78
C ASP A 401 14.54 7.66 9.60
N LEU A 402 14.68 6.48 9.00
CA LEU A 402 14.17 5.23 9.57
C LEU A 402 14.94 4.78 10.82
N GLU A 403 16.16 5.27 11.01
CA GLU A 403 17.02 4.92 12.15
C GLU A 403 16.50 5.47 13.49
N THR A 404 15.61 6.46 13.49
CA THR A 404 15.18 7.14 14.71
C THR A 404 13.87 6.61 15.31
N LEU A 405 13.16 5.70 14.64
CA LEU A 405 11.81 5.26 15.03
C LEU A 405 11.85 3.86 15.68
N LYS A 406 11.63 3.77 17.00
CA LYS A 406 11.56 2.49 17.72
C LYS A 406 10.10 2.08 17.95
N LEU A 407 9.47 1.62 16.87
CA LEU A 407 8.03 1.27 16.85
C LEU A 407 7.72 -0.17 17.27
N ASP A 408 8.72 -0.94 17.72
CA ASP A 408 8.48 -2.29 18.23
C ASP A 408 7.63 -2.24 19.52
N PRO A 409 6.66 -3.15 19.67
CA PRO A 409 5.84 -3.19 20.88
C PRO A 409 6.72 -3.58 22.08
N THR A 410 6.58 -2.87 23.19
CA THR A 410 7.33 -3.16 24.42
C THR A 410 6.93 -4.49 25.05
N ASN A 411 5.74 -5.03 24.73
CA ASN A 411 5.16 -6.24 25.33
C ASN A 411 5.15 -6.25 26.88
N ALA A 412 5.32 -5.07 27.51
CA ALA A 412 5.43 -4.93 28.95
C ALA A 412 4.06 -4.93 29.67
N PHE A 413 2.96 -4.84 28.93
CA PHE A 413 1.62 -4.79 29.51
C PHE A 413 1.14 -6.17 29.97
N CYS A 414 1.04 -6.34 31.29
CA CYS A 414 0.28 -7.40 31.91
C CYS A 414 -1.17 -6.95 32.11
N GLU A 415 -2.13 -7.78 31.67
CA GLU A 415 -3.54 -7.50 31.87
C GLU A 415 -3.85 -7.52 33.38
N PRO A 416 -4.49 -6.47 33.93
CA PRO A 416 -4.78 -6.42 35.36
C PRO A 416 -5.83 -7.47 35.73
N THR A 417 -5.65 -8.12 36.87
CA THR A 417 -6.62 -9.07 37.40
C THR A 417 -7.88 -8.32 37.85
N LEU A 418 -8.96 -8.44 37.08
CA LEU A 418 -10.24 -7.85 37.42
C LEU A 418 -11.11 -8.82 38.23
N GLN A 419 -11.91 -8.27 39.14
CA GLN A 419 -12.90 -9.06 39.90
C GLN A 419 -14.19 -9.33 39.09
N LEU A 420 -14.46 -8.54 38.05
CA LEU A 420 -15.62 -8.69 37.16
C LEU A 420 -15.30 -9.60 35.96
N ASP A 421 -16.23 -10.49 35.60
CA ASP A 421 -16.10 -11.34 34.40
C ASP A 421 -16.48 -10.58 33.12
N LEU A 422 -15.57 -9.73 32.65
CA LEU A 422 -15.79 -8.95 31.44
C LEU A 422 -15.73 -9.85 30.19
N ARG A 423 -16.81 -9.86 29.41
CA ARG A 423 -16.76 -10.37 28.04
C ARG A 423 -15.89 -9.45 27.19
N PRO A 424 -15.22 -9.94 26.12
CA PRO A 424 -14.37 -9.11 25.26
C PRO A 424 -15.07 -7.86 24.67
N ARG A 425 -16.39 -7.93 24.50
CA ARG A 425 -17.26 -6.85 23.99
C ARG A 425 -17.80 -5.90 25.07
N SER A 426 -17.49 -6.13 26.34
CA SER A 426 -17.96 -5.29 27.44
C SER A 426 -17.31 -3.92 27.39
N GLY A 427 -18.13 -2.87 27.49
CA GLY A 427 -17.71 -1.47 27.49
C GLY A 427 -18.95 -0.55 27.45
N PRO A 428 -18.76 0.77 27.31
CA PRO A 428 -17.49 1.50 27.22
C PRO A 428 -16.66 1.41 28.50
N ILE A 429 -15.34 1.44 28.39
CA ILE A 429 -14.42 1.45 29.54
C ILE A 429 -13.79 2.85 29.64
N MET A 430 -13.92 3.47 30.81
CA MET A 430 -13.24 4.71 31.17
C MET A 430 -12.03 4.37 32.02
N ILE A 431 -10.88 4.93 31.64
CA ILE A 431 -9.63 4.79 32.36
C ILE A 431 -9.27 6.14 32.95
N MET A 432 -8.89 6.13 34.23
CA MET A 432 -8.35 7.30 34.89
C MET A 432 -6.96 6.99 35.43
N VAL A 433 -6.00 7.89 35.24
CA VAL A 433 -4.64 7.75 35.78
C VAL A 433 -4.31 8.98 36.61
N ASP A 434 -4.03 8.77 37.88
CA ASP A 434 -3.74 9.83 38.83
C ASP A 434 -2.24 10.06 38.97
N TYR A 435 -1.82 11.30 38.72
CA TYR A 435 -0.45 11.78 38.86
C TYR A 435 -0.37 12.84 39.97
N ARG A 436 0.64 12.75 40.83
CA ARG A 436 0.98 13.79 41.78
C ARG A 436 2.21 14.54 41.26
N ILE A 437 2.06 15.82 40.95
CA ILE A 437 3.08 16.63 40.27
C ILE A 437 3.39 17.86 41.11
N ARG A 438 4.69 18.10 41.35
CA ARG A 438 5.15 19.30 42.07
C ARG A 438 4.90 20.55 41.24
N GLN A 439 4.52 21.65 41.87
CA GLN A 439 4.17 22.89 41.17
C GLN A 439 5.26 23.41 40.22
N LYS A 440 6.54 23.20 40.56
CA LYS A 440 7.70 23.55 39.73
C LYS A 440 7.83 22.74 38.43
N ASP A 441 7.32 21.51 38.42
CA ASP A 441 7.46 20.55 37.32
C ASP A 441 6.24 20.59 36.38
N VAL A 442 5.20 21.38 36.72
CA VAL A 442 3.95 21.50 35.95
C VAL A 442 4.16 21.90 34.48
N PRO A 443 5.01 22.88 34.12
CA PRO A 443 5.22 23.24 32.72
C PRO A 443 5.79 22.09 31.89
N GLU A 444 6.73 21.33 32.45
CA GLU A 444 7.29 20.15 31.79
C GLU A 444 6.25 19.04 31.68
N PHE A 445 5.52 18.76 32.78
CA PHE A 445 4.44 17.78 32.80
C PHE A 445 3.38 18.06 31.72
N LEU A 446 2.93 19.31 31.57
CA LEU A 446 1.95 19.66 30.55
C LEU A 446 2.49 19.45 29.12
N ASN A 447 3.77 19.70 28.88
CA ASN A 447 4.40 19.43 27.59
C ASN A 447 4.49 17.93 27.28
N VAL A 448 4.88 17.13 28.28
CA VAL A 448 4.92 15.66 28.15
C VAL A 448 3.49 15.11 27.96
N MET A 449 2.51 15.61 28.70
CA MET A 449 1.09 15.23 28.56
C MET A 449 0.49 15.62 27.21
N ALA A 450 0.90 16.75 26.62
CA ALA A 450 0.48 17.13 25.27
C ALA A 450 0.98 16.12 24.21
N SER A 451 2.19 15.58 24.42
CA SER A 451 2.76 14.52 23.58
C SER A 451 2.06 13.18 23.83
N TRP A 452 1.83 12.84 25.10
CA TRP A 452 1.13 11.63 25.51
C TRP A 452 -0.31 11.56 25.01
N ARG A 453 -1.04 12.68 25.04
CA ARG A 453 -2.38 12.81 24.45
C ARG A 453 -2.41 12.36 22.99
N LYS A 454 -1.41 12.75 22.19
CA LYS A 454 -1.33 12.36 20.77
C LYS A 454 -1.16 10.85 20.63
N ALA A 455 -0.27 10.24 21.43
CA ALA A 455 -0.08 8.79 21.47
C ALA A 455 -1.37 8.05 21.87
N ARG A 456 -2.04 8.50 22.94
CA ARG A 456 -3.32 7.93 23.40
C ARG A 456 -4.40 7.94 22.32
N LEU A 457 -4.63 9.09 21.70
CA LEU A 457 -5.65 9.24 20.65
C LEU A 457 -5.33 8.42 19.40
N ARG A 458 -4.03 8.31 19.04
CA ARG A 458 -3.52 7.50 17.93
C ARG A 458 -3.85 6.02 18.10
N ASP A 459 -3.68 5.47 19.30
CA ASP A 459 -3.71 4.02 19.52
C ASP A 459 -5.09 3.45 19.88
N GLY A 460 -6.08 4.29 20.18
CA GLY A 460 -7.34 3.77 20.69
C GLY A 460 -8.25 4.78 21.33
N ALA A 461 -7.69 5.65 22.17
CA ALA A 461 -8.43 6.43 23.14
C ALA A 461 -9.39 7.43 22.48
N ARG A 462 -10.52 7.65 23.14
CA ARG A 462 -11.55 8.65 22.81
C ARG A 462 -11.78 9.53 24.03
N GLN A 463 -12.32 10.73 23.83
CA GLN A 463 -12.69 11.65 24.91
C GLN A 463 -11.58 11.82 25.96
N TRP A 464 -10.35 12.04 25.50
CA TRP A 464 -9.23 12.28 26.39
C TRP A 464 -9.37 13.65 27.05
N ALA A 465 -9.18 13.70 28.37
CA ALA A 465 -9.14 14.92 29.15
C ALA A 465 -8.02 14.83 30.20
N LEU A 466 -7.46 15.98 30.54
CA LEU A 466 -6.57 16.14 31.68
C LEU A 466 -7.23 17.07 32.68
N LEU A 467 -7.48 16.57 33.87
CA LEU A 467 -8.18 17.25 34.94
C LEU A 467 -7.17 17.64 36.02
N ARG A 468 -7.37 18.80 36.64
CA ARG A 468 -6.64 19.23 37.83
C ARG A 468 -7.62 19.29 38.98
N ASP A 469 -7.26 18.66 40.08
CA ASP A 469 -8.06 18.70 41.29
C ASP A 469 -8.04 20.13 41.89
N LEU A 470 -9.21 20.66 42.23
CA LEU A 470 -9.37 22.00 42.78
C LEU A 470 -9.09 22.07 44.28
N GLU A 471 -9.30 20.96 45.00
CA GLU A 471 -9.04 20.84 46.43
C GLU A 471 -7.58 20.46 46.70
N LYS A 472 -6.99 19.66 45.81
CA LYS A 472 -5.60 19.20 45.86
C LYS A 472 -4.86 19.56 44.57
N PRO A 473 -4.37 20.80 44.39
CA PRO A 473 -3.80 21.29 43.13
C PRO A 473 -2.58 20.52 42.59
N GLU A 474 -1.96 19.68 43.41
CA GLU A 474 -0.87 18.77 43.06
C GLU A 474 -1.35 17.48 42.37
N LEU A 475 -2.64 17.15 42.46
CA LEU A 475 -3.25 15.98 41.85
C LEU A 475 -3.80 16.31 40.46
N TRP A 476 -3.34 15.55 39.48
CA TRP A 476 -3.75 15.62 38.09
C TRP A 476 -4.26 14.27 37.64
N THR A 477 -5.44 14.24 37.02
CA THR A 477 -6.06 13.00 36.54
C THR A 477 -6.17 13.02 35.03
N GLU A 478 -5.47 12.09 34.36
CA GLU A 478 -5.72 11.77 32.95
C GLU A 478 -6.98 10.90 32.88
N CYS A 479 -7.94 11.25 32.01
CA CYS A 479 -9.13 10.46 31.76
C CYS A 479 -9.29 10.17 30.26
N TYR A 480 -9.62 8.94 29.90
CA TYR A 480 -9.94 8.59 28.51
C TYR A 480 -10.86 7.36 28.40
N HIS A 481 -11.55 7.27 27.27
CA HIS A 481 -12.50 6.20 26.99
C HIS A 481 -11.98 5.24 25.92
N VAL A 482 -12.29 3.96 26.08
CA VAL A 482 -12.10 2.93 25.06
C VAL A 482 -13.41 2.14 24.87
N PRO A 483 -13.82 1.84 23.62
CA PRO A 483 -15.12 1.22 23.33
C PRO A 483 -15.40 -0.11 24.03
N THR A 484 -14.38 -0.95 24.21
CA THR A 484 -14.53 -2.29 24.80
C THR A 484 -13.28 -2.70 25.60
N TRP A 485 -13.43 -3.69 26.48
CA TRP A 485 -12.31 -4.28 27.23
C TRP A 485 -11.24 -4.86 26.31
N VAL A 486 -11.62 -5.55 25.24
CA VAL A 486 -10.62 -6.05 24.28
C VAL A 486 -9.87 -4.92 23.58
N GLU A 487 -10.53 -3.78 23.35
CA GLU A 487 -9.86 -2.59 22.81
C GLU A 487 -8.95 -1.92 23.85
N TYR A 488 -9.28 -1.95 25.14
CA TYR A 488 -8.36 -1.55 26.23
C TYR A 488 -7.09 -2.41 26.24
N VAL A 489 -7.25 -3.73 26.26
CA VAL A 489 -6.11 -4.67 26.26
C VAL A 489 -5.27 -4.48 25.00
N ARG A 490 -5.90 -4.32 23.84
CA ARG A 490 -5.20 -4.01 22.59
C ARG A 490 -4.49 -2.65 22.67
N HIS A 491 -5.13 -1.61 23.19
CA HIS A 491 -4.55 -0.28 23.32
C HIS A 491 -3.22 -0.30 24.08
N ASN A 492 -3.14 -1.00 25.21
CA ASN A 492 -1.89 -1.07 25.97
C ASN A 492 -0.86 -2.04 25.37
N LYS A 493 -1.29 -3.14 24.73
CA LYS A 493 -0.37 -4.03 23.99
C LYS A 493 0.23 -3.38 22.74
N ARG A 494 -0.36 -2.28 22.25
CA ARG A 494 0.11 -1.53 21.07
C ARG A 494 1.18 -0.48 21.40
N GLN A 495 1.49 -0.27 22.68
CA GLN A 495 2.46 0.73 23.12
C GLN A 495 3.85 0.46 22.53
N THR A 496 4.39 1.46 21.86
CA THR A 496 5.73 1.41 21.23
C THR A 496 6.83 1.77 22.22
N GLN A 497 8.11 1.60 21.86
CA GLN A 497 9.21 2.03 22.73
C GLN A 497 9.28 3.56 22.85
N ASP A 498 8.97 4.29 21.78
CA ASP A 498 8.86 5.76 21.82
C ASP A 498 7.79 6.20 22.83
N ASP A 499 6.67 5.47 22.89
CA ASP A 499 5.63 5.72 23.89
C ASP A 499 6.08 5.37 25.31
N ALA A 500 6.95 4.36 25.47
CA ALA A 500 7.50 3.97 26.76
C ALA A 500 8.48 5.02 27.32
N GLU A 501 9.22 5.74 26.46
CA GLU A 501 10.05 6.87 26.89
C GLU A 501 9.20 8.02 27.43
N ILE A 502 8.06 8.31 26.79
CA ILE A 502 7.10 9.31 27.30
C ILE A 502 6.57 8.88 28.68
N VAL A 503 6.22 7.60 28.85
CA VAL A 503 5.77 7.07 30.15
C VAL A 503 6.87 7.14 31.21
N ALA A 504 8.11 6.78 30.88
CA ALA A 504 9.23 6.88 31.81
C ALA A 504 9.47 8.33 32.27
N ARG A 505 9.30 9.32 31.38
CA ARG A 505 9.36 10.74 31.74
C ARG A 505 8.19 11.15 32.64
N LEU A 506 6.98 10.66 32.39
CA LEU A 506 5.82 10.91 33.26
C LEU A 506 6.01 10.29 34.65
N GLU A 507 6.58 9.09 34.74
CA GLU A 507 6.93 8.44 36.00
C GLU A 507 8.01 9.22 36.76
N ALA A 508 9.02 9.76 36.07
CA ALA A 508 10.05 10.59 36.70
C ALA A 508 9.52 11.92 37.26
N LEU A 509 8.48 12.49 36.64
CA LEU A 509 7.82 13.72 37.10
C LEU A 509 6.81 13.47 38.24
N HIS A 510 6.39 12.22 38.42
CA HIS A 510 5.49 11.81 39.49
C HIS A 510 6.21 11.81 40.85
N CYS A 511 5.67 12.53 41.84
CA CYS A 511 6.28 12.65 43.16
C CYS A 511 5.57 11.85 44.26
N GLY A 512 4.65 10.95 43.90
CA GLY A 512 4.01 10.02 44.85
C GLY A 512 4.91 8.83 45.21
N GLU A 513 4.68 8.25 46.39
CA GLU A 513 5.44 7.10 46.92
C GLU A 513 5.13 5.78 46.18
N CYS A 514 3.96 5.71 45.55
CA CYS A 514 3.52 4.58 44.72
C CYS A 514 3.51 4.99 43.25
N PRO A 515 3.62 4.03 42.31
CA PRO A 515 3.41 4.31 40.89
C PRO A 515 2.02 4.92 40.64
N PRO A 516 1.84 5.68 39.54
CA PRO A 516 0.57 6.31 39.19
C PRO A 516 -0.59 5.31 39.28
N LYS A 517 -1.63 5.65 40.05
CA LYS A 517 -2.78 4.77 40.24
C LYS A 517 -3.65 4.78 38.99
N VAL A 518 -3.91 3.60 38.45
CA VAL A 518 -4.81 3.41 37.29
C VAL A 518 -6.14 2.87 37.78
N HIS A 519 -7.23 3.56 37.43
CA HIS A 519 -8.59 3.14 37.72
C HIS A 519 -9.29 2.69 36.45
N HIS A 520 -9.86 1.48 36.48
CA HIS A 520 -10.67 0.92 35.39
C HIS A 520 -12.15 1.01 35.78
N LYS A 521 -12.92 1.81 35.05
CA LYS A 521 -14.36 1.98 35.26
C LYS A 521 -15.12 1.55 34.01
N ILE A 522 -16.25 0.86 34.17
CA ILE A 522 -17.17 0.57 33.06
C ILE A 522 -18.30 1.59 33.09
N GLU A 523 -18.53 2.25 31.95
CA GLU A 523 -19.58 3.25 31.81
C GLU A 523 -20.95 2.57 31.62
N ARG A 524 -21.96 3.04 32.35
CA ARG A 524 -23.35 2.58 32.24
C ARG A 524 -24.26 3.79 32.08
N GLN A 525 -24.74 4.01 30.86
CA GLN A 525 -25.51 5.21 30.49
C GLN A 525 -26.98 5.15 30.93
N THR A 526 -27.52 3.94 31.18
CA THR A 526 -28.84 3.72 31.81
C THR A 526 -28.82 2.40 32.58
N VAL A 527 -29.30 2.40 33.83
CA VAL A 527 -29.36 1.22 34.71
C VAL A 527 -30.42 0.26 34.19
N SER A 528 -30.03 -0.87 33.60
CA SER A 528 -30.95 -2.01 33.43
C SER A 528 -31.25 -2.56 34.83
N VAL A 529 -32.52 -2.82 35.12
CA VAL A 529 -32.97 -3.40 36.40
C VAL A 529 -32.58 -4.90 36.51
N HIS A 530 -32.08 -5.49 35.42
CA HIS A 530 -31.61 -6.88 35.39
C HIS A 530 -30.08 -6.91 35.40
N ASP A 531 -29.51 -7.65 36.35
CA ASP A 531 -28.07 -7.84 36.50
C ASP A 531 -27.54 -8.84 35.46
N ASP A 532 -26.94 -8.32 34.40
CA ASP A 532 -26.29 -9.10 33.35
C ASP A 532 -24.79 -9.38 33.65
N MET A 533 -24.30 -9.02 34.84
CA MET A 533 -22.88 -9.15 35.25
C MET A 533 -22.73 -9.79 36.64
N PRO A 534 -23.07 -11.08 36.79
CA PRO A 534 -22.90 -11.76 38.07
C PRO A 534 -21.43 -11.80 38.51
N LEU A 535 -21.20 -11.57 39.80
CA LEU A 535 -19.90 -11.76 40.43
C LEU A 535 -19.47 -13.23 40.35
N ARG A 536 -18.18 -13.49 40.13
CA ARG A 536 -17.65 -14.86 40.24
C ARG A 536 -17.75 -15.31 41.71
N PRO A 537 -18.26 -16.52 41.99
CA PRO A 537 -18.20 -17.07 43.34
C PRO A 537 -16.73 -17.22 43.75
N HIS A 538 -16.37 -16.59 44.87
CA HIS A 538 -15.00 -16.37 45.33
C HIS A 538 -14.12 -17.63 45.38
N LEU A 539 -12.86 -17.44 44.97
CA LEU A 539 -11.70 -18.08 45.56
C LEU A 539 -11.58 -17.59 47.00
N ASP A 540 -12.25 -18.26 47.93
CA ASP A 540 -11.93 -18.21 49.35
C ASP A 540 -12.29 -19.56 49.98
N ARG A 541 -11.34 -20.48 49.91
CA ARG A 541 -11.04 -21.50 50.93
C ARG A 541 -9.75 -22.24 50.53
N THR A 542 -8.67 -21.82 51.20
CA THR A 542 -7.39 -22.51 51.49
C THR A 542 -6.58 -23.09 50.34
#